data_AF-A0A516GKV3-F1
#
_entry.id   AF-A0A516GKV3-F1
#
_cell.length_a   1.000
_cell.length_b   1.000
_cell.length_c   1.000
_cell.angle_alpha   90.00
_cell.angle_beta   90.00
_cell.angle_gamma   90.00
#
_symmetry.space_group_name_H-M   'P 1'
#
loop_
_entity.id
_entity.type
_entity.pdbx_description
1 polymer ?
#
loop_
_entity_poly.entity_id
_entity_poly.type
_entity_poly.pdbx_seq_one_letter_code
_entity_poly.pdbx_strand_id
1 'polypeptide(L)'
;MLNKVKTLLGIKDYQQDVLLELIIELTRDQLLALLGREIVPEEIQFIVVEVAVKRFNRLGSEGMSSEAIEGHTMQYYASDFEQYEALIDRFKLADEFGDGRRGRVVMI
;
A
#
# COMPACT_ATOMS: atom_id res chain seq x y z
N MET A 1 5.29 -3.53 -10.64
CA MET A 1 5.03 -2.44 -9.67
C MET A 1 6.27 -1.58 -9.45
N LEU A 2 7.44 -2.20 -9.23
CA LEU A 2 8.74 -1.53 -9.06
C LEU A 2 8.98 -0.37 -10.04
N ASN A 3 8.79 -0.57 -11.35
CA ASN A 3 8.98 0.49 -12.34
C ASN A 3 8.14 1.75 -12.07
N LYS A 4 6.88 1.61 -11.62
CA LYS A 4 6.04 2.78 -11.28
C LYS A 4 6.62 3.56 -10.11
N VAL A 5 7.07 2.85 -9.07
CA VAL A 5 7.72 3.45 -7.89
C VAL A 5 9.02 4.14 -8.29
N LYS A 6 9.89 3.50 -9.08
CA LYS A 6 11.14 4.09 -9.59
C LYS A 6 10.88 5.35 -10.41
N THR A 7 9.89 5.33 -11.30
CA THR A 7 9.49 6.49 -12.09
C THR A 7 9.07 7.67 -11.20
N LEU A 8 8.25 7.41 -10.17
CA LEU A 8 7.80 8.47 -9.24
C LEU A 8 8.92 9.03 -8.38
N LEU A 9 9.92 8.21 -8.05
CA LEU A 9 11.11 8.62 -7.29
C LEU A 9 12.21 9.26 -8.17
N GLY A 10 12.05 9.27 -9.50
CA GLY A 10 13.08 9.74 -10.42
C GLY A 10 14.32 8.83 -10.51
N ILE A 11 14.22 7.58 -10.02
CA ILE A 11 15.33 6.61 -10.01
C ILE A 11 15.41 5.93 -11.38
N LYS A 12 16.59 5.99 -12.01
CA LYS A 12 16.85 5.42 -13.34
C LYS A 12 17.81 4.24 -13.33
N ASP A 13 18.56 4.05 -12.24
CA ASP A 13 19.47 2.92 -12.06
C ASP A 13 18.82 1.80 -11.25
N TYR A 14 19.60 0.80 -10.82
CA TYR A 14 19.13 -0.38 -10.11
C TYR A 14 19.61 -0.44 -8.65
N GLN A 15 20.21 0.64 -8.13
CA GLN A 15 20.92 0.61 -6.85
C GLN A 15 19.98 0.39 -5.65
N GLN A 16 18.73 0.85 -5.75
CA GLN A 16 17.73 0.72 -4.68
C GLN A 16 16.69 -0.36 -4.96
N ASP A 17 16.83 -1.17 -6.02
CA ASP A 17 15.77 -2.09 -6.44
C ASP A 17 15.41 -3.10 -5.36
N VAL A 18 16.39 -3.71 -4.70
CA VAL A 18 16.16 -4.65 -3.58
C VAL A 18 15.37 -4.00 -2.44
N LEU A 19 15.72 -2.76 -2.07
CA LEU A 19 15.03 -2.03 -1.01
C LEU A 19 13.60 -1.65 -1.44
N LEU A 20 13.43 -1.17 -2.67
CA LEU A 20 12.13 -0.79 -3.21
C LEU A 20 11.21 -2.01 -3.33
N GLU A 21 11.72 -3.17 -3.75
CA GLU A 21 10.97 -4.42 -3.79
C GLU A 21 10.50 -4.83 -2.40
N LEU A 22 11.38 -4.79 -1.39
CA LEU A 22 11.01 -5.08 -0.01
C LEU A 22 9.95 -4.12 0.54
N ILE A 23 10.10 -2.82 0.28
CA ILE A 23 9.10 -1.82 0.70
C ILE A 23 7.74 -2.11 0.04
N ILE A 24 7.74 -2.43 -1.26
CA ILE A 24 6.53 -2.77 -2.01
C ILE A 24 5.87 -4.03 -1.44
N GLU A 25 6.65 -5.07 -1.16
CA GLU A 25 6.18 -6.34 -0.58
C GLU A 25 5.52 -6.11 0.76
N LEU A 26 6.22 -5.49 1.72
CA LEU A 26 5.67 -5.23 3.05
C LEU A 26 4.43 -4.32 3.02
N THR A 27 4.40 -3.36 2.10
CA THR A 27 3.25 -2.47 1.91
C THR A 27 2.05 -3.23 1.34
N ARG A 28 2.29 -4.15 0.40
CA ARG A 28 1.26 -5.02 -0.15
C ARG A 28 0.69 -5.94 0.94
N ASP A 29 1.55 -6.59 1.71
CA ASP A 29 1.14 -7.51 2.76
C ASP A 29 0.34 -6.81 3.85
N GLN A 30 0.72 -5.59 4.21
CA GLN A 30 -0.08 -4.78 5.13
C GLN A 30 -1.46 -4.43 4.55
N LEU A 31 -1.54 -4.04 3.27
CA LEU A 31 -2.82 -3.77 2.63
C LEU A 31 -3.71 -5.02 2.56
N LEU A 32 -3.12 -6.19 2.26
CA LEU A 32 -3.82 -7.48 2.28
C LEU A 32 -4.36 -7.82 3.67
N ALA A 33 -3.54 -7.63 4.70
CA ALA A 33 -3.94 -7.83 6.09
C ALA A 33 -5.08 -6.89 6.50
N LEU A 34 -5.03 -5.62 6.08
CA LEU A 34 -6.11 -4.66 6.31
C LEU A 34 -7.39 -5.08 5.60
N LEU A 35 -7.30 -5.58 4.37
CA LEU A 35 -8.45 -6.04 3.59
C LEU A 35 -9.02 -7.38 4.05
N GLY A 36 -8.23 -8.21 4.74
CA GLY A 36 -8.58 -9.60 5.04
C GLY A 36 -8.60 -10.49 3.78
N ARG A 37 -7.73 -10.22 2.81
CA ARG A 37 -7.72 -10.89 1.49
C ARG A 37 -6.33 -11.46 1.15
N GLU A 38 -6.29 -12.39 0.20
CA GLU A 38 -5.03 -12.93 -0.35
C GLU A 38 -4.52 -12.13 -1.56
N ILE A 39 -5.41 -11.37 -2.21
CA ILE A 39 -5.11 -10.60 -3.43
C ILE A 39 -5.61 -9.17 -3.27
N VAL A 40 -4.75 -8.21 -3.65
CA VAL A 40 -5.11 -6.78 -3.71
C VAL A 40 -5.92 -6.55 -4.99
N PRO A 41 -7.17 -6.04 -4.90
CA PRO A 41 -7.94 -5.66 -6.08
C PRO A 41 -7.20 -4.65 -6.96
N GLU A 42 -7.29 -4.81 -8.28
CA GLU A 42 -6.56 -3.97 -9.25
C GLU A 42 -6.91 -2.48 -9.08
N GLU A 43 -8.17 -2.20 -8.73
CA GLU A 43 -8.72 -0.84 -8.54
C GLU A 43 -8.05 -0.07 -7.40
N ILE A 44 -7.46 -0.78 -6.42
CA ILE A 44 -6.78 -0.16 -5.26
C ILE A 44 -5.29 -0.50 -5.21
N GLN A 45 -4.76 -1.17 -6.23
CA GLN A 45 -3.35 -1.52 -6.32
C GLN A 45 -2.43 -0.27 -6.33
N PHE A 46 -2.96 0.89 -6.72
CA PHE A 46 -2.24 2.17 -6.68
C PHE A 46 -1.84 2.59 -5.25
N ILE A 47 -2.60 2.17 -4.23
CA ILE A 47 -2.30 2.47 -2.82
C ILE A 47 -0.91 1.95 -2.45
N VAL A 48 -0.58 0.71 -2.87
CA VAL A 48 0.73 0.11 -2.61
C VAL A 48 1.86 0.95 -3.22
N VAL A 49 1.65 1.49 -4.42
CA VAL A 49 2.64 2.35 -5.10
C VAL A 49 2.85 3.65 -4.33
N GLU A 50 1.77 4.35 -3.99
CA GLU A 50 1.86 5.65 -3.30
C GLU A 50 2.45 5.52 -1.89
N VAL A 51 2.04 4.50 -1.13
CA VAL A 51 2.59 4.24 0.20
C VAL A 51 4.06 3.82 0.13
N ALA A 52 4.44 2.99 -0.85
CA ALA A 52 5.84 2.61 -1.05
C ALA A 52 6.74 3.81 -1.33
N VAL A 53 6.28 4.75 -2.18
CA VAL A 53 6.99 6.02 -2.44
C VAL A 53 7.15 6.85 -1.17
N LYS A 54 6.08 7.01 -0.38
CA LYS A 54 6.12 7.74 0.90
C LYS A 54 7.12 7.11 1.88
N ARG A 55 7.09 5.78 2.02
CA ARG A 55 8.01 5.03 2.90
C ARG A 55 9.46 5.21 2.48
N PHE A 56 9.76 5.06 1.20
CA PHE A 56 11.12 5.26 0.70
C PHE A 56 11.64 6.67 0.99
N ASN A 57 10.83 7.71 0.71
CA ASN A 57 11.20 9.09 0.99
C ASN A 57 11.41 9.33 2.50
N ARG A 58 10.58 8.74 3.36
CA ARG A 58 10.74 8.81 4.82
C ARG A 58 12.06 8.20 5.27
N LEU A 59 12.37 6.96 4.85
CA LEU A 59 13.65 6.30 5.15
C LEU A 59 14.85 7.12 4.69
N GLY A 60 14.79 7.71 3.49
CA GLY A 60 15.84 8.59 2.98
C GLY A 60 16.02 9.87 3.80
N SER A 61 14.92 10.45 4.29
CA SER A 61 14.94 11.65 5.14
C SER A 61 15.42 11.37 6.57
N GLU A 62 15.10 10.21 7.13
CA GLU A 62 15.51 9.79 8.48
C GLU A 62 17.02 9.55 8.56
N GLY A 63 17.63 8.98 7.51
CA GLY A 63 19.09 8.83 7.42
C GLY A 63 19.87 10.15 7.31
N MET A 64 19.21 11.23 6.89
CA MET A 64 19.78 12.59 6.92
C MET A 64 19.48 13.33 8.24
N SER A 65 18.46 12.90 8.99
CA SER A 65 17.94 13.55 10.19
C SER A 65 18.14 12.68 11.44
N SER A 66 19.35 12.11 11.60
CA SER A 66 19.77 11.26 12.74
C SER A 66 19.70 11.92 14.13
N GLU A 67 18.99 13.04 14.28
CA GLU A 67 18.75 13.78 15.52
C GLU A 67 17.24 13.89 15.81
N ALA A 68 16.53 12.76 15.88
CA ALA A 68 15.14 12.72 16.38
C ALA A 68 14.86 11.36 17.05
N ILE A 69 15.66 11.01 18.05
CA ILE A 69 15.51 9.76 18.80
C ILE A 69 14.69 10.03 20.07
N GLU A 70 13.80 9.08 20.38
CA GLU A 70 13.28 8.71 21.72
C GLU A 70 11.85 9.11 22.12
N GLY A 71 11.04 9.74 21.27
CA GLY A 71 9.66 10.13 21.67
C GLY A 71 8.49 9.59 20.85
N HIS A 72 8.68 9.37 19.54
CA HIS A 72 7.54 9.29 18.60
C HIS A 72 7.41 7.98 17.81
N THR A 73 8.34 7.03 18.00
CA THR A 73 8.45 5.82 17.17
C THR A 73 7.21 4.90 17.25
N MET A 74 6.39 5.01 18.30
CA MET A 74 5.21 4.15 18.48
C MET A 74 3.95 4.65 17.75
N GLN A 75 3.85 5.93 17.35
CA GLN A 75 2.62 6.49 16.75
C GLN A 75 2.61 6.51 15.20
N TYR A 76 3.76 6.36 14.54
CA TYR A 76 3.86 6.58 13.09
C TYR A 76 3.47 5.38 12.20
N TYR A 77 3.31 4.17 12.74
CA TYR A 77 3.01 2.99 11.92
C TYR A 77 1.52 2.84 11.54
N ALA A 78 0.62 3.61 12.16
CA ALA A 78 -0.81 3.62 11.83
C ALA A 78 -1.19 4.59 10.70
N SER A 79 -0.31 5.53 10.29
CA SER A 79 -0.70 6.67 9.43
C SER A 79 -0.59 6.41 7.92
N ASP A 80 0.24 5.45 7.46
CA ASP A 80 0.55 5.31 6.04
C ASP A 80 -0.69 5.03 5.16
N PHE A 81 -1.74 4.42 5.73
CA PHE A 81 -2.99 4.06 5.05
C PHE A 81 -4.19 4.94 5.39
N GLU A 82 -4.05 5.89 6.31
CA GLU A 82 -5.14 6.70 6.88
C GLU A 82 -5.99 7.38 5.80
N GLN A 83 -5.34 7.99 4.80
CA GLN A 83 -6.03 8.66 3.69
C GLN A 83 -6.83 7.71 2.78
N TYR A 84 -6.65 6.40 2.91
CA TYR A 84 -7.34 5.38 2.11
C TYR A 84 -8.31 4.54 2.93
N GLU A 85 -8.49 4.79 4.24
CA GLU A 85 -9.35 3.96 5.09
C GLU A 85 -10.75 3.76 4.51
N ALA A 86 -11.42 4.84 4.11
CA ALA A 86 -12.75 4.77 3.50
C ALA A 86 -12.79 3.92 2.21
N LEU A 87 -11.69 3.92 1.45
CA LEU A 87 -11.56 3.11 0.25
C LEU A 87 -11.34 1.65 0.61
N ILE A 88 -10.41 1.37 1.52
CA ILE A 88 -10.10 0.01 2.00
C ILE A 88 -11.35 -0.62 2.60
N ASP A 89 -12.09 0.10 3.47
CA ASP A 89 -13.32 -0.39 4.09
C ASP A 89 -14.42 -0.69 3.07
N ARG A 90 -14.56 0.13 2.02
CA ARG A 90 -15.48 -0.17 0.91
C ARG A 90 -15.15 -1.51 0.25
N PHE A 91 -13.87 -1.83 0.08
CA PHE A 91 -13.45 -3.11 -0.49
C PHE A 91 -13.57 -4.27 0.52
N LYS A 92 -13.49 -4.04 1.83
CA LYS A 92 -13.81 -5.06 2.83
C LYS A 92 -15.29 -5.45 2.75
N LEU A 93 -16.17 -4.46 2.83
CA LEU A 93 -17.63 -4.66 2.84
C LEU A 93 -18.15 -5.31 1.55
N ALA A 94 -17.58 -4.95 0.39
CA ALA A 94 -17.97 -5.54 -0.90
C ALA A 94 -17.78 -7.07 -0.94
N ASP A 95 -16.84 -7.62 -0.15
CA ASP A 95 -16.65 -9.06 -0.01
C ASP A 95 -17.66 -9.66 0.97
N GLU A 96 -17.85 -9.02 2.13
CA GLU A 96 -18.72 -9.51 3.20
C GLU A 96 -20.19 -9.62 2.75
N PHE A 97 -20.64 -8.70 1.90
CA PHE A 97 -22.02 -8.68 1.41
C PHE A 97 -22.22 -9.43 0.10
N GLY A 98 -21.17 -10.00 -0.50
CA GLY A 98 -21.21 -10.72 -1.75
C GLY A 98 -21.64 -9.84 -2.92
N ASP A 99 -20.79 -9.72 -3.94
CA ASP A 99 -21.16 -9.07 -5.20
C ASP A 99 -22.45 -9.68 -5.78
N GLY A 100 -23.59 -9.01 -5.56
CA GLY A 100 -24.92 -9.35 -6.06
C GLY A 100 -25.07 -9.28 -7.59
N ARG A 101 -23.95 -9.36 -8.33
CA ARG A 101 -23.89 -9.33 -9.79
C ARG A 101 -23.79 -10.72 -10.43
N ARG A 102 -23.91 -11.81 -9.67
CA ARG A 102 -24.07 -13.17 -10.20
C ARG A 102 -25.47 -13.72 -9.95
N GLY A 103 -26.43 -13.32 -10.79
CA GLY A 103 -27.80 -13.80 -10.68
C GLY A 103 -28.77 -13.37 -11.79
N ARG A 104 -28.33 -13.21 -13.05
CA ARG A 104 -29.28 -13.26 -14.17
C ARG A 104 -29.62 -14.72 -14.45
N VAL A 105 -30.59 -15.26 -13.71
CA VAL A 105 -31.32 -16.45 -14.17
C VAL A 105 -32.33 -15.95 -15.20
N VAL A 106 -32.04 -16.19 -16.48
CA VAL A 106 -33.06 -16.10 -17.54
C VAL A 106 -33.93 -17.34 -17.36
N MET A 107 -35.14 -17.14 -16.84
CA MET A 107 -36.20 -18.15 -16.90
C MET A 107 -36.80 -18.08 -18.30
N ILE A 108 -36.62 -19.16 -19.05
CA ILE A 108 -37.32 -19.47 -20.30
C ILE A 108 -38.61 -20.21 -19.99
#